data_AF-A0A3B4F4E9-F1
#
_entry.id   AF-A0A3B4F4E9-F1
#
_cell.length_a   1.000
_cell.length_b   1.000
_cell.length_c   1.000
_cell.angle_alpha   90.00
_cell.angle_beta   90.00
_cell.angle_gamma   90.00
#
_symmetry.space_group_name_H-M   'P 1'
#
loop_
_entity.id
_entity.type
_entity.pdbx_description
1 polymer ?
#
loop_
_entity_poly.entity_id
_entity_poly.type
_entity_poly.pdbx_seq_one_letter_code
_entity_poly.pdbx_strand_id
1 'polypeptide(L)'
;MVDLFLNRVLIENNWDQDELNTEREITGILENRIVMLFFASAECEKCLEFVPVLNDFFKRLKDPAYIEYPKLLALIYISLDQSEEKQENFLKELHKKVLFLAFEDPYRKELQTMFKVKDVPTIVVLRPDGSVLSPNAVRDICRFGCDCFQNWQESAELVERSFMLNEEFDNLNLRSATDPVRRLKYKTEDDKRKKRWWKHLGEIFLF
;
A
#
# COMPACT_ATOMS: atom_id res chain seq x y z
N MET A 1 -14.64 6.73 0.50
CA MET A 1 -13.31 6.31 1.02
C MET A 1 -12.16 7.05 0.37
N VAL A 2 -12.09 7.15 -0.96
CA VAL A 2 -11.06 7.94 -1.67
C VAL A 2 -10.98 9.37 -1.10
N ASP A 3 -12.14 9.97 -0.82
CA ASP A 3 -12.26 11.30 -0.20
C ASP A 3 -11.50 11.49 1.10
N LEU A 4 -11.27 10.42 1.87
CA LEU A 4 -10.53 10.48 3.14
C LEU A 4 -9.05 10.85 2.90
N PHE A 5 -8.51 10.48 1.74
CA PHE A 5 -7.11 10.74 1.37
C PHE A 5 -6.97 11.65 0.14
N LEU A 6 -8.06 12.22 -0.38
CA LEU A 6 -7.97 13.23 -1.42
C LEU A 6 -7.14 14.42 -0.92
N ASN A 7 -6.19 14.86 -1.76
CA ASN A 7 -5.21 15.91 -1.45
C ASN A 7 -4.22 15.57 -0.32
N ARG A 8 -4.11 14.29 0.06
CA ARG A 8 -3.04 13.79 0.94
C ARG A 8 -1.96 13.12 0.11
N VAL A 9 -0.77 13.03 0.67
CA VAL A 9 0.33 12.26 0.05
C VAL A 9 0.43 10.94 0.79
N LEU A 10 0.19 9.85 0.08
CA LEU A 10 0.47 8.50 0.58
C LEU A 10 1.81 8.04 -0.01
N ILE A 11 2.62 7.38 0.78
CA ILE A 11 3.94 6.90 0.35
C ILE A 11 3.93 5.38 0.39
N GLU A 12 4.37 4.71 -0.68
CA GLU A 12 4.56 3.27 -0.64
C GLU A 12 5.84 2.92 0.13
N ASN A 13 5.76 1.94 1.04
CA ASN A 13 6.89 1.45 1.84
C ASN A 13 7.88 0.60 1.03
N ASN A 14 8.16 1.01 -0.20
CA ASN A 14 9.15 0.38 -1.07
C ASN A 14 10.51 1.10 -0.93
N TRP A 15 11.51 0.67 -1.68
CA TRP A 15 12.86 1.25 -1.60
C TRP A 15 12.90 2.70 -2.11
N ASP A 16 12.11 3.00 -3.13
CA ASP A 16 12.10 4.29 -3.82
C ASP A 16 11.19 5.32 -3.12
N GLN A 17 10.39 4.87 -2.13
CA GLN A 17 9.39 5.65 -1.41
C GLN A 17 8.46 6.42 -2.37
N ASP A 18 7.87 5.69 -3.33
CA ASP A 18 7.00 6.29 -4.34
C ASP A 18 5.86 7.07 -3.68
N GLU A 19 5.82 8.38 -3.94
CA GLU A 19 4.75 9.27 -3.50
C GLU A 19 3.52 9.15 -4.42
N LEU A 20 2.36 8.96 -3.80
CA LEU A 20 1.04 8.94 -4.42
C LEU A 20 0.34 10.22 -3.99
N ASN A 21 0.43 11.23 -4.85
CA ASN A 21 -0.04 12.58 -4.56
C ASN A 21 -1.07 13.07 -5.58
N THR A 22 -1.29 12.34 -6.67
CA THR A 22 -2.35 12.65 -7.63
C THR A 22 -3.66 11.97 -7.24
N GLU A 23 -4.77 12.65 -7.50
CA GLU A 23 -6.11 12.08 -7.32
C GLU A 23 -6.27 10.74 -8.05
N ARG A 24 -5.70 10.61 -9.25
CA ARG A 24 -5.76 9.39 -10.05
C ARG A 24 -5.06 8.20 -9.38
N GLU A 25 -3.90 8.42 -8.78
CA GLU A 25 -3.14 7.38 -8.08
C GLU A 25 -3.86 6.92 -6.81
N ILE A 26 -4.30 7.89 -6.00
CA ILE A 26 -5.03 7.63 -4.76
C ILE A 26 -6.34 6.89 -5.07
N THR A 27 -7.08 7.35 -6.08
CA THR A 27 -8.30 6.67 -6.56
C THR A 27 -7.98 5.26 -7.02
N GLY A 28 -7.00 5.07 -7.89
CA GLY A 28 -6.64 3.75 -8.41
C GLY A 28 -6.27 2.72 -7.34
N ILE A 29 -5.77 3.18 -6.18
CA ILE A 29 -5.31 2.33 -5.08
C ILE A 29 -6.34 2.15 -3.97
N LEU A 30 -7.29 3.07 -3.79
CA LEU A 30 -8.28 3.02 -2.70
C LEU A 30 -9.73 2.82 -3.16
N GLU A 31 -10.06 3.13 -4.42
CA GLU A 31 -11.42 3.01 -4.93
C GLU A 31 -11.91 1.57 -4.93
N ASN A 32 -13.17 1.37 -4.51
CA ASN A 32 -13.85 0.07 -4.45
C ASN A 32 -13.10 -0.99 -3.62
N ARG A 33 -12.33 -0.57 -2.62
CA ARG A 33 -11.53 -1.45 -1.76
C ARG A 33 -11.93 -1.32 -0.30
N ILE A 34 -11.63 -2.36 0.46
CA ILE A 34 -11.54 -2.28 1.91
C ILE A 34 -10.19 -1.61 2.24
N VAL A 35 -10.20 -0.62 3.12
CA VAL A 35 -8.98 0.01 3.64
C VAL A 35 -8.83 -0.33 5.10
N MET A 36 -7.63 -0.80 5.44
CA MET A 36 -7.18 -0.99 6.81
C MET A 36 -6.29 0.19 7.20
N LEU A 37 -6.68 0.94 8.23
CA LEU A 37 -5.84 1.93 8.86
C LEU A 37 -5.16 1.30 10.07
N PHE A 38 -3.85 1.10 9.99
CA PHE A 38 -3.07 0.50 11.06
C PHE A 38 -2.39 1.59 11.89
N PHE A 39 -2.89 1.80 13.10
CA PHE A 39 -2.32 2.72 14.08
C PHE A 39 -1.36 1.95 14.99
N ALA A 40 -0.08 2.35 14.98
CA ALA A 40 0.96 1.74 15.80
C ALA A 40 2.11 2.72 16.09
N SER A 41 2.99 2.30 17.01
CA SER A 41 4.21 3.01 17.39
C SER A 41 5.33 2.01 17.61
N ALA A 42 6.57 2.40 17.32
CA ALA A 42 7.77 1.62 17.56
C ALA A 42 8.05 1.34 19.05
N GLU A 43 7.54 2.17 19.96
CA GLU A 43 7.71 2.00 21.41
C GLU A 43 6.69 1.03 22.01
N CYS A 44 5.77 0.51 21.20
CA CYS A 44 4.72 -0.41 21.62
C CYS A 44 5.14 -1.85 21.33
N GLU A 45 5.50 -2.61 22.37
CA GLU A 45 5.90 -4.02 22.27
C GLU A 45 4.82 -4.88 21.62
N LYS A 46 3.55 -4.72 22.02
CA LYS A 46 2.41 -5.42 21.41
C LYS A 46 2.25 -5.13 19.92
N CYS A 47 2.72 -3.97 19.46
CA CYS A 47 2.68 -3.59 18.05
C CYS A 47 3.74 -4.38 17.29
N LEU A 48 4.95 -4.48 17.82
CA LEU A 48 6.04 -5.29 17.24
C LEU A 48 5.67 -6.78 17.20
N GLU A 49 5.06 -7.32 18.25
CA GLU A 49 4.56 -8.71 18.28
C GLU A 49 3.50 -8.98 17.21
N PHE A 50 2.67 -7.98 16.90
CA PHE A 50 1.57 -8.11 15.94
C PHE A 50 2.02 -7.96 14.48
N VAL A 51 3.11 -7.23 14.20
CA VAL A 51 3.59 -6.98 12.82
C VAL A 51 3.81 -8.26 12.00
N PRO A 52 4.46 -9.33 12.51
CA PRO A 52 4.60 -10.58 11.77
C PRO A 52 3.26 -11.19 11.33
N VAL A 53 2.25 -11.14 12.22
CA VAL A 53 0.90 -11.63 11.93
C VAL A 53 0.23 -10.78 10.86
N LEU A 54 0.33 -9.45 10.98
CA LEU A 54 -0.21 -8.51 9.99
C LEU A 54 0.44 -8.67 8.62
N ASN A 55 1.77 -8.87 8.57
CA ASN A 55 2.49 -9.06 7.32
C ASN A 55 2.10 -10.37 6.62
N ASP A 56 1.98 -11.48 7.35
CA ASP A 56 1.54 -12.75 6.77
C ASP A 56 0.10 -12.64 6.25
N PHE A 57 -0.79 -12.05 7.05
CA PHE A 57 -2.17 -11.75 6.65
C PHE A 57 -2.22 -10.93 5.37
N PHE A 58 -1.56 -9.76 5.35
CA PHE A 58 -1.58 -8.86 4.20
C PHE A 58 -0.95 -9.50 2.95
N LYS A 59 0.13 -10.27 3.12
CA LYS A 59 0.78 -11.01 2.03
C LYS A 59 -0.18 -12.02 1.40
N ARG A 60 -0.88 -12.83 2.22
CA ARG A 60 -1.87 -13.80 1.73
C ARG A 60 -3.02 -13.11 1.00
N LEU A 61 -3.54 -12.00 1.53
CA LEU A 61 -4.62 -11.26 0.88
C LEU A 61 -4.20 -10.55 -0.42
N LYS A 62 -2.89 -10.42 -0.67
CA LYS A 62 -2.32 -9.84 -1.89
C LYS A 62 -1.86 -10.87 -2.91
N ASP A 63 -1.87 -12.15 -2.56
CA ASP A 63 -1.42 -13.23 -3.41
C ASP A 63 -2.63 -13.84 -4.15
N PRO A 64 -2.65 -13.79 -5.51
CA PRO A 64 -3.71 -14.40 -6.31
C PRO A 64 -3.94 -15.89 -6.03
N ALA A 65 -2.96 -16.60 -5.46
CA ALA A 65 -3.12 -18.00 -5.08
C ALA A 65 -4.09 -18.21 -3.91
N TYR A 66 -4.34 -17.17 -3.10
CA TYR A 66 -5.20 -17.27 -1.91
C TYR A 66 -6.50 -16.48 -2.07
N ILE A 67 -6.51 -15.44 -2.91
CA ILE A 67 -7.67 -14.57 -3.11
C ILE A 67 -7.88 -14.30 -4.60
N GLU A 68 -9.11 -14.53 -5.07
CA GLU A 68 -9.54 -14.31 -6.45
C GLU A 68 -9.33 -12.85 -6.91
N TYR A 69 -9.52 -11.89 -5.99
CA TYR A 69 -9.36 -10.45 -6.23
C TYR A 69 -8.42 -9.77 -5.22
N PRO A 70 -7.08 -9.96 -5.33
CA PRO A 70 -6.10 -9.41 -4.37
C PRO A 70 -6.02 -7.88 -4.39
N LYS A 71 -6.72 -7.24 -5.32
CA LYS A 71 -6.84 -5.79 -5.42
C LYS A 71 -7.85 -5.22 -4.42
N LEU A 72 -8.77 -5.99 -3.84
CA LEU A 72 -9.85 -5.42 -3.01
C LEU A 72 -9.45 -4.91 -1.61
N LEU A 73 -8.15 -4.87 -1.30
CA LEU A 73 -7.62 -4.43 0.00
C LEU A 73 -6.50 -3.38 -0.18
N ALA A 74 -6.46 -2.38 0.70
CA ALA A 74 -5.29 -1.54 0.92
C ALA A 74 -5.01 -1.41 2.43
N LEU A 75 -3.72 -1.31 2.78
CA LEU A 75 -3.26 -1.15 4.16
C LEU A 75 -2.44 0.13 4.24
N ILE A 76 -2.88 1.04 5.12
CA ILE A 76 -2.25 2.33 5.36
C ILE A 76 -1.77 2.37 6.81
N TYR A 77 -0.46 2.47 7.01
CA TYR A 77 0.16 2.65 8.31
C TYR A 77 0.11 4.12 8.73
N ILE A 78 -0.40 4.35 9.94
CA ILE A 78 -0.50 5.64 10.59
C ILE A 78 0.39 5.60 11.84
N SER A 79 1.59 6.15 11.73
CA SER A 79 2.51 6.23 12.86
C SER A 79 1.96 7.17 13.94
N LEU A 80 1.97 6.70 15.19
CA LEU A 80 1.74 7.53 16.38
C LEU A 80 3.04 7.91 17.11
N ASP A 81 4.19 7.60 16.50
CA ASP A 81 5.50 7.91 17.04
C ASP A 81 5.74 9.42 17.17
N GLN A 82 6.65 9.75 18.08
CA GLN A 82 7.06 11.13 18.38
C GLN A 82 8.32 11.57 17.63
N SER A 83 8.91 10.70 16.81
CA SER A 83 10.04 11.04 15.94
C SER A 83 9.98 10.28 14.62
N GLU A 84 10.49 10.90 13.56
CA GLU A 84 10.62 10.31 12.22
C GLU A 84 11.47 9.04 12.25
N GLU A 85 12.60 9.04 12.97
CA GLU A 85 13.47 7.87 13.12
C GLU A 85 12.72 6.63 13.63
N LYS A 86 11.79 6.80 14.58
CA LYS A 86 10.98 5.70 15.10
C LYS A 86 10.01 5.18 14.04
N GLN A 87 9.37 6.07 13.28
CA GLN A 87 8.52 5.69 12.17
C GLN A 87 9.30 4.93 11.10
N GLU A 88 10.48 5.41 10.70
CA GLU A 88 11.34 4.74 9.73
C GLU A 88 11.79 3.35 10.21
N ASN A 89 12.16 3.23 11.48
CA ASN A 89 12.54 1.94 12.06
C ASN A 89 11.36 0.96 12.05
N PHE A 90 10.16 1.40 12.37
CA PHE A 90 8.97 0.55 12.32
C PHE A 90 8.58 0.16 10.89
N LEU A 91 8.74 1.06 9.92
CA LEU A 91 8.48 0.80 8.49
C LEU A 91 9.37 -0.33 7.94
N LYS A 92 10.59 -0.51 8.47
CA LYS A 92 11.48 -1.62 8.06
C LYS A 92 10.87 -2.99 8.35
N GLU A 93 10.05 -3.09 9.41
CA GLU A 93 9.37 -4.32 9.81
C GLU A 93 8.09 -4.57 9.00
N LEU A 94 7.54 -3.57 8.31
CA LEU A 94 6.31 -3.68 7.54
C LEU A 94 6.54 -4.17 6.11
N HIS A 95 5.52 -4.83 5.55
CA HIS A 95 5.53 -5.27 4.16
C HIS A 95 5.73 -4.11 3.17
N LYS A 96 6.46 -4.35 2.07
CA LYS A 96 6.89 -3.29 1.13
C LYS A 96 5.80 -2.65 0.25
N LYS A 97 4.58 -3.18 0.33
CA LYS A 97 3.38 -2.66 -0.35
C LYS A 97 2.42 -1.93 0.59
N VAL A 98 2.83 -1.72 1.84
CA VAL A 98 2.06 -0.93 2.80
C VAL A 98 2.22 0.53 2.43
N LEU A 99 1.13 1.29 2.46
CA LEU A 99 1.17 2.73 2.31
C LEU A 99 1.35 3.39 3.67
N PHE A 100 1.86 4.60 3.73
CA PHE A 100 1.94 5.36 4.97
C PHE A 100 1.83 6.86 4.73
N LEU A 101 1.54 7.61 5.80
CA LEU A 101 1.63 9.07 5.80
C LEU A 101 3.02 9.51 6.27
N ALA A 102 3.59 10.52 5.61
CA ALA A 102 4.82 11.15 6.05
C ALA A 102 4.75 11.57 7.52
N PHE A 103 5.88 11.55 8.23
CA PHE A 103 5.93 11.90 9.64
C PHE A 103 5.38 13.32 9.89
N GLU A 104 5.73 14.30 9.05
CA GLU A 104 5.27 15.68 9.25
C GLU A 104 3.79 15.91 8.90
N ASP A 105 3.06 14.92 8.35
CA ASP A 105 1.65 15.10 8.00
C ASP A 105 0.77 15.16 9.28
N PRO A 106 0.11 16.29 9.57
CA PRO A 106 -0.76 16.42 10.74
C PRO A 106 -1.98 15.49 10.68
N TYR A 107 -2.33 14.99 9.48
CA TYR A 107 -3.45 14.11 9.26
C TYR A 107 -3.35 12.79 10.06
N ARG A 108 -2.13 12.38 10.44
CA ARG A 108 -1.92 11.24 11.36
C ARG A 108 -2.71 11.41 12.67
N LYS A 109 -2.68 12.61 13.26
CA LYS A 109 -3.37 12.92 14.52
C LYS A 109 -4.87 13.19 14.31
N GLU A 110 -5.23 13.78 13.17
CA GLU A 110 -6.64 13.93 12.79
C GLU A 110 -7.33 12.57 12.65
N LEU A 111 -6.70 11.62 11.95
CA LEU A 111 -7.20 10.24 11.80
C LEU A 111 -7.32 9.52 13.14
N GLN A 112 -6.32 9.64 14.01
CA GLN A 112 -6.37 9.07 15.37
C GLN A 112 -7.61 9.57 16.12
N THR A 113 -7.87 10.87 16.06
CA THR A 113 -9.01 11.51 16.73
C THR A 113 -10.34 11.12 16.07
N MET A 114 -10.40 11.15 14.74
CA MET A 114 -11.59 10.83 13.93
C MET A 114 -12.10 9.42 14.23
N PHE A 115 -11.20 8.45 14.30
CA PHE A 115 -11.54 7.05 14.60
C PHE A 115 -11.48 6.70 16.09
N LYS A 116 -11.26 7.69 16.96
CA LYS A 116 -11.27 7.55 18.44
C LYS A 116 -10.30 6.47 18.92
N VAL A 117 -9.11 6.39 18.30
CA VAL A 117 -8.09 5.40 18.64
C VAL A 117 -7.40 5.79 19.94
N LYS A 118 -7.69 5.02 21.00
CA LYS A 118 -7.14 5.23 22.35
C LYS A 118 -5.85 4.46 22.60
N ASP A 119 -5.78 3.24 22.06
CA ASP A 119 -4.70 2.29 22.33
C ASP A 119 -4.17 1.69 21.03
N VAL A 120 -2.94 1.19 21.07
CA VAL A 120 -2.26 0.51 19.95
C VAL A 120 -1.79 -0.90 20.36
N PRO A 121 -1.69 -1.86 19.41
CA PRO A 121 -2.05 -1.74 18.00
C PRO A 121 -3.57 -1.66 17.77
N THR A 122 -3.98 -0.86 16.78
CA THR A 122 -5.38 -0.79 16.33
C THR A 122 -5.45 -0.86 14.81
N ILE A 123 -6.33 -1.70 14.28
CA ILE A 123 -6.67 -1.73 12.85
C ILE A 123 -8.13 -1.32 12.68
N VAL A 124 -8.35 -0.12 12.14
CA VAL A 124 -9.69 0.29 11.71
C VAL A 124 -9.91 -0.22 10.29
N VAL A 125 -11.01 -0.94 10.07
CA VAL A 125 -11.39 -1.46 8.76
C VAL A 125 -12.52 -0.61 8.20
N LEU A 126 -12.35 -0.10 6.99
CA LEU A 126 -13.29 0.79 6.30
C LEU A 126 -13.88 0.12 5.06
N ARG A 127 -15.18 0.34 4.82
CA ARG A 127 -15.89 0.03 3.56
C ARG A 127 -15.50 1.02 2.46
N PRO A 128 -15.65 0.68 1.17
CA PRO A 128 -15.37 1.61 0.06
C PRO A 128 -16.06 2.98 0.14
N ASP A 129 -17.20 3.09 0.82
CA ASP A 129 -17.88 4.37 1.07
C ASP A 129 -17.18 5.22 2.14
N GLY A 130 -16.29 4.64 2.95
CA GLY A 130 -15.56 5.28 4.06
C GLY A 130 -16.17 4.99 5.43
N SER A 131 -17.29 4.27 5.50
CA SER A 131 -17.89 3.84 6.77
C SER A 131 -17.05 2.76 7.46
N VAL A 132 -17.13 2.70 8.79
CA VAL A 132 -16.38 1.73 9.59
C VAL A 132 -17.06 0.35 9.53
N LEU A 133 -16.31 -0.66 9.10
CA LEU A 133 -16.65 -2.09 9.23
C LEU A 133 -16.30 -2.62 10.61
N SER A 134 -15.06 -2.37 11.04
CA SER A 134 -14.55 -2.79 12.34
C SER A 134 -13.70 -1.68 12.94
N PRO A 135 -14.00 -1.21 14.17
CA PRO A 135 -13.22 -0.17 14.83
C PRO A 135 -11.87 -0.68 15.34
N ASN A 136 -11.71 -1.98 15.58
CA ASN A 136 -10.42 -2.60 15.85
C ASN A 136 -10.43 -4.10 15.47
N ALA A 137 -9.78 -4.43 14.37
CA ALA A 137 -9.71 -5.78 13.81
C ALA A 137 -8.51 -6.63 14.27
N VAL A 138 -7.63 -6.12 15.15
CA VAL A 138 -6.41 -6.85 15.57
C VAL A 138 -6.76 -8.26 16.09
N ARG A 139 -7.77 -8.36 16.96
CA ARG A 139 -8.20 -9.66 17.50
C ARG A 139 -8.77 -10.59 16.44
N ASP A 140 -9.51 -10.05 15.48
CA ASP A 140 -10.15 -10.84 14.44
C ASP A 140 -9.10 -11.39 13.46
N ILE A 141 -8.10 -10.59 13.11
CA ILE A 141 -6.95 -11.01 12.30
C ILE A 141 -6.16 -12.11 13.01
N CYS A 142 -5.84 -11.93 14.30
CA CYS A 142 -5.10 -12.93 15.06
C CYS A 142 -5.87 -14.26 15.20
N ARG A 143 -7.21 -14.20 15.34
CA ARG A 143 -8.03 -15.39 15.61
C ARG A 143 -8.46 -16.13 14.36
N PHE A 144 -8.81 -15.39 13.30
CA PHE A 144 -9.47 -15.94 12.11
C PHE A 144 -8.59 -15.83 10.85
N GLY A 145 -7.47 -15.11 10.89
CA GLY A 145 -6.62 -14.93 9.72
C GLY A 145 -7.42 -14.40 8.54
N CYS A 146 -7.20 -14.95 7.34
CA CYS A 146 -7.86 -14.51 6.11
C CYS A 146 -9.39 -14.69 6.11
N ASP A 147 -9.97 -15.54 6.97
CA ASP A 147 -11.41 -15.78 7.02
C ASP A 147 -12.18 -14.52 7.48
N CYS A 148 -11.58 -13.65 8.31
CA CYS A 148 -12.23 -12.40 8.69
C CYS A 148 -12.37 -11.43 7.50
N PHE A 149 -11.47 -11.52 6.51
CA PHE A 149 -11.56 -10.70 5.31
C PHE A 149 -12.77 -11.07 4.46
N GLN A 150 -13.11 -12.35 4.34
CA GLN A 150 -14.31 -12.79 3.63
C GLN A 150 -15.58 -12.17 4.24
N ASN A 151 -15.69 -12.20 5.57
CA ASN A 151 -16.79 -11.55 6.29
C ASN A 151 -16.86 -10.04 6.01
N TRP A 152 -15.71 -9.36 5.91
CA TRP A 152 -15.66 -7.94 5.57
C TRP A 152 -16.08 -7.69 4.12
N GLN A 153 -15.70 -8.54 3.17
CA GLN A 153 -16.11 -8.43 1.77
C GLN A 153 -17.62 -8.59 1.60
N GLU A 154 -18.21 -9.58 2.25
CA GLU A 154 -19.66 -9.79 2.27
C GLU A 154 -20.39 -8.60 2.91
N SER A 155 -19.91 -8.15 4.07
CA SER A 155 -20.48 -7.00 4.80
C SER A 155 -20.29 -5.65 4.09
N ALA A 156 -19.39 -5.58 3.12
CA ALA A 156 -19.16 -4.42 2.26
C ALA A 156 -19.87 -4.54 0.90
N GLU A 157 -20.64 -5.61 0.67
CA GLU A 157 -21.34 -5.90 -0.59
C GLU A 157 -20.39 -5.93 -1.80
N LEU A 158 -19.10 -6.22 -1.57
CA LEU A 158 -18.09 -6.29 -2.63
C LEU A 158 -18.23 -7.56 -3.49
N VAL A 159 -19.01 -8.53 -3.02
CA VAL A 159 -19.27 -9.81 -3.71
C VAL A 159 -20.24 -9.65 -4.88
N GLU A 160 -21.11 -8.64 -4.89
CA GLU A 160 -22.13 -8.46 -5.94
C GLU A 160 -21.59 -7.66 -7.15
N ARG A 161 -20.54 -6.85 -6.95
CA ARG A 161 -19.92 -6.03 -8.01
C ARG A 161 -18.85 -6.77 -8.83
N SER A 162 -18.31 -7.88 -8.33
CA SER A 162 -17.36 -8.70 -9.09
C SER A 162 -18.01 -9.37 -10.31
N PHE A 163 -19.30 -9.72 -10.22
CA PHE A 163 -20.06 -10.23 -11.36
C PHE A 163 -20.26 -9.20 -12.49
N MET A 164 -20.31 -7.89 -12.16
CA MET A 164 -20.54 -6.83 -13.15
C MET A 164 -19.25 -6.24 -13.75
N LEU A 165 -18.10 -6.31 -13.05
CA LEU A 165 -16.83 -5.77 -13.55
C LEU A 165 -16.05 -6.70 -14.49
N ASN A 166 -16.47 -7.96 -14.62
CA ASN A 166 -15.81 -8.94 -15.49
C ASN A 166 -15.94 -8.60 -16.99
N GLU A 167 -16.83 -7.70 -17.41
CA GLU A 167 -16.93 -7.31 -18.83
C GLU A 167 -16.07 -6.08 -19.21
N GLU A 168 -15.67 -5.23 -18.26
CA GLU A 168 -15.03 -3.94 -18.60
C GLU A 168 -13.51 -3.87 -18.31
N PHE A 169 -12.97 -4.71 -17.42
CA PHE A 169 -11.56 -4.56 -16.97
C PHE A 169 -10.53 -5.50 -17.60
N ASP A 170 -10.94 -6.44 -18.46
CA ASP A 170 -10.00 -7.34 -19.15
C ASP A 170 -9.18 -6.66 -20.27
N ASN A 171 -9.38 -5.37 -20.54
CA ASN A 171 -8.70 -4.65 -21.64
C ASN A 171 -7.82 -3.46 -21.21
N LEU A 172 -7.21 -3.46 -20.02
CA LEU A 172 -6.17 -2.47 -19.65
C LEU A 172 -4.73 -3.03 -19.64
N ASN A 173 -4.55 -4.29 -20.03
CA ASN A 173 -3.22 -4.88 -20.27
C ASN A 173 -2.86 -5.01 -21.76
N LEU A 174 -3.39 -4.15 -22.63
CA LEU A 174 -2.72 -3.88 -23.91
C LEU A 174 -1.62 -2.83 -23.67
N ARG A 175 -0.49 -3.24 -23.09
CA ARG A 175 0.77 -2.57 -23.39
C ARG A 175 0.89 -2.60 -24.91
N SER A 176 0.79 -1.43 -25.55
CA SER A 176 0.86 -1.35 -27.01
C SER A 176 2.08 -2.12 -27.49
N ALA A 177 1.92 -3.02 -28.45
CA ALA A 177 3.03 -3.79 -29.05
C ALA A 177 4.14 -2.88 -29.64
N THR A 178 3.89 -1.57 -29.74
CA THR A 178 4.84 -0.55 -30.20
C THR A 178 5.68 0.08 -29.09
N ASP A 179 5.42 -0.21 -27.82
CA ASP A 179 6.13 0.37 -26.66
C ASP A 179 7.65 0.06 -26.63
N PRO A 180 8.11 -1.16 -27.02
CA PRO A 180 9.53 -1.43 -27.20
C PRO A 180 10.19 -0.56 -28.29
N VAL A 181 9.45 -0.25 -29.36
CA VAL A 181 9.94 0.54 -30.50
C VAL A 181 9.98 2.03 -30.15
N ARG A 182 9.02 2.53 -29.37
CA ARG A 182 9.02 3.91 -28.87
C ARG A 182 10.23 4.19 -27.98
N ARG A 183 10.59 3.27 -27.07
CA ARG A 183 11.81 3.39 -26.24
C ARG A 183 13.11 3.42 -27.04
N LEU A 184 13.15 2.76 -28.19
CA LEU A 184 14.30 2.81 -29.10
C LEU A 184 14.39 4.14 -29.88
N LYS A 185 13.26 4.78 -30.17
CA LYS A 185 13.19 6.01 -30.97
C LYS A 185 13.55 7.29 -30.18
N TYR A 186 13.26 7.32 -28.87
CA TYR A 186 13.52 8.48 -28.00
C TYR A 186 14.77 8.34 -27.12
N LYS A 187 15.79 7.63 -27.61
CA LYS A 187 17.07 7.54 -26.92
C LYS A 187 17.88 8.82 -27.14
N THR A 188 17.81 9.74 -26.18
CA THR A 188 18.55 11.02 -26.18
C THR A 188 20.07 10.78 -26.22
N GLU A 189 20.83 11.68 -26.88
CA GLU A 189 22.27 11.50 -27.15
C GLU A 189 23.15 11.28 -25.92
N ASP A 190 22.73 11.73 -24.74
CA ASP A 190 23.47 11.53 -23.48
C ASP A 190 23.65 10.05 -23.11
N ASP A 191 22.69 9.21 -23.50
CA ASP A 191 22.72 7.78 -23.20
C ASP A 191 23.72 7.02 -24.11
N LYS A 192 24.14 7.63 -25.23
CA LYS A 192 25.22 7.11 -26.09
C LYS A 192 26.61 7.48 -25.54
N ARG A 193 26.76 8.59 -24.80
CA ARG A 193 28.04 9.01 -24.20
C ARG A 193 28.43 8.13 -23.00
N LYS A 194 27.46 7.72 -22.18
CA LYS A 194 27.69 6.85 -21.00
C LYS A 194 28.28 5.48 -21.38
N LYS A 195 27.84 4.90 -22.50
CA LYS A 195 28.38 3.61 -23.01
C LYS A 195 29.81 3.70 -23.55
N ARG A 196 30.26 4.86 -24.05
CA ARG A 196 31.65 5.04 -24.51
C ARG A 196 32.63 5.17 -23.35
N TRP A 197 32.23 5.85 -22.26
CA TRP A 197 33.04 5.97 -21.04
C TRP A 197 33.34 4.61 -20.38
N TRP A 198 32.38 3.69 -20.38
CA TRP A 198 32.55 2.36 -19.76
C TRP A 198 33.42 1.42 -20.59
N LYS A 199 33.57 1.65 -21.90
CA LYS A 199 34.47 0.86 -22.75
C LYS A 199 35.95 1.24 -22.58
N HIS A 200 36.25 2.51 -22.28
CA HIS A 200 37.66 2.95 -22.13
C HIS A 200 38.26 2.62 -20.75
N LEU A 201 37.44 2.55 -19.69
CA LEU A 201 37.92 2.19 -18.36
C LEU A 201 38.23 0.68 -18.21
N GLY A 202 37.69 -0.18 -19.09
CA GLY A 202 37.94 -1.62 -19.07
C GLY A 202 39.24 -2.07 -19.75
N GLU A 203 39.91 -1.20 -20.51
CA GLU A 203 41.17 -1.53 -21.20
C GLU A 203 42.43 -1.07 -20.45
N ILE A 204 42.30 -0.37 -19.31
CA ILE A 204 43.44 0.18 -18.53
C ILE A 204 43.78 -0.65 -17.27
N PHE A 205 42.98 -1.67 -16.92
CA PHE A 205 43.20 -2.51 -15.72
C PHE A 205 43.41 -4.01 -16.04
N LEU A 206 44.18 -4.29 -17.09
CA LEU A 206 44.74 -5.63 -17.34
C LEU A 206 46.21 -5.50 -17.72
N PHE A 207 47.06 -5.15 -16.76
CA PHE A 207 48.47 -5.55 -16.64
C PHE A 207 48.92 -5.36 -15.19
#